data_AF-A0A2K6GQ78-F1
#
_entry.id   AF-A0A2K6GQ78-F1
#
_cell.length_a   1.000
_cell.length_b   1.000
_cell.length_c   1.000
_cell.angle_alpha   90.00
_cell.angle_beta   90.00
_cell.angle_gamma   90.00
#
_symmetry.space_group_name_H-M   'P 1'
#
loop_
_entity.id
_entity.type
_entity.pdbx_description
1 polymer ?
#
loop_
_entity_poly.entity_id
_entity_poly.type
_entity_poly.pdbx_seq_one_letter_code
_entity_poly.pdbx_strand_id
1 'polypeptide(L)'
;MTKEEPPSTTRDLQELQKKLSLLIESFQNNSKVIAFLKSPVGQYLDRHPFLALTLLVFVAVSAVPVGFFLLLVVLTFLVALVGVLLLEGLVISVGGLSLLCVLCGLGFVSVTVSGILMVSYMVVSSLINYWFSPRPLMQQNPSGECQLAMKSTDFEGLYQE
;
A
#
# COMPACT_ATOMS: atom_id res chain seq x y z
N MET A 1 20.36 62.13 2.81
CA MET A 1 21.39 61.12 2.50
C MET A 1 21.57 60.27 3.75
N THR A 2 20.96 59.09 3.71
CA THR A 2 20.74 58.20 4.85
C THR A 2 22.06 57.50 5.20
N LYS A 3 22.49 57.62 6.45
CA LYS A 3 23.76 57.08 6.94
C LYS A 3 23.52 55.60 7.26
N GLU A 4 24.03 54.73 6.40
CA GLU A 4 23.85 53.28 6.50
C GLU A 4 24.53 52.73 7.77
N GLU A 5 23.81 51.87 8.48
CA GLU A 5 24.25 51.18 9.69
C GLU A 5 24.96 49.87 9.33
N PRO A 6 26.22 49.66 9.74
CA PRO A 6 26.76 48.32 9.91
C PRO A 6 27.38 48.13 11.33
N PRO A 7 26.58 48.03 12.40
CA PRO A 7 27.08 47.64 13.73
C PRO A 7 26.69 46.21 14.16
N SER A 8 25.85 45.49 13.44
CA SER A 8 25.33 44.17 13.85
C SER A 8 26.33 43.03 13.63
N THR A 9 26.90 42.92 12.42
CA THR A 9 27.84 41.83 12.06
C THR A 9 29.08 41.77 12.94
N THR A 10 29.60 42.92 13.37
CA THR A 10 30.77 42.99 14.26
C THR A 10 30.44 42.46 15.66
N ARG A 11 29.22 42.68 16.16
CA ARG A 11 28.77 42.16 17.46
C ARG A 11 28.55 40.66 17.42
N ASP A 12 28.00 40.13 16.32
CA ASP A 12 27.81 38.69 16.12
C ASP A 12 29.16 37.94 16.02
N LEU A 13 30.15 38.50 15.31
CA LEU A 13 31.50 37.94 15.26
C LEU A 13 32.19 37.95 16.64
N GLN A 14 31.95 39.00 17.42
CA GLN A 14 32.50 39.13 18.77
C GLN A 14 31.85 38.15 19.77
N GLU A 15 30.55 37.87 19.60
CA GLU A 15 29.82 36.84 20.34
C GLU A 15 30.30 35.43 19.96
N LEU A 16 30.50 35.16 18.66
CA LEU A 16 31.08 33.91 18.16
C LEU A 16 32.50 33.70 18.66
N GLN A 17 33.32 34.75 18.70
CA GLN A 17 34.64 34.71 19.32
C GLN A 17 34.54 34.34 20.80
N LYS A 18 33.67 34.99 21.58
CA LYS A 18 33.44 34.62 22.99
C LYS A 18 33.01 33.17 23.15
N LYS A 19 32.09 32.70 22.31
CA LYS A 19 31.58 31.32 22.30
C LYS A 19 32.69 30.32 21.95
N LEU A 20 33.53 30.63 20.97
CA LEU A 20 34.71 29.83 20.62
C LEU A 20 35.72 29.78 21.76
N SER A 21 36.01 30.92 22.40
CA SER A 21 36.92 30.96 23.56
C SER A 21 36.41 30.09 24.71
N LEU A 22 35.12 30.18 25.03
CA LEU A 22 34.48 29.33 26.03
C LEU A 22 34.53 27.84 25.64
N LEU A 23 34.37 27.53 24.36
CA LEU A 23 34.45 26.16 23.87
C LEU A 23 35.89 25.61 23.95
N ILE A 24 36.89 26.42 23.62
CA ILE A 24 38.31 26.08 23.74
C ILE A 24 38.70 25.83 25.20
N GLU A 25 38.25 26.68 26.11
CA GLU A 25 38.47 26.53 27.54
C GLU A 25 37.80 25.25 28.09
N SER A 26 36.60 24.94 27.59
CA SER A 26 35.91 23.68 27.89
C SER A 26 36.65 22.44 27.35
N PHE A 27 37.19 22.52 26.14
CA PHE A 27 37.99 21.43 25.54
C PHE A 27 39.29 21.18 26.31
N GLN A 28 39.98 22.25 26.76
CA GLN A 28 41.20 22.13 27.55
C GLN A 28 40.94 21.57 28.96
N ASN A 29 39.83 21.94 29.59
CA ASN A 29 39.47 21.42 30.91
C ASN A 29 38.89 19.99 30.89
N ASN A 30 38.63 19.44 29.71
CA ASN A 30 38.12 18.07 29.57
C ASN A 30 39.24 17.04 29.71
N SER A 31 39.15 16.21 30.76
CA SER A 31 40.13 15.15 31.05
C SER A 31 40.31 14.15 29.90
N LYS A 32 39.29 13.91 29.09
CA LYS A 32 39.36 13.04 27.90
C LYS A 32 40.26 13.60 26.80
N VAL A 33 40.21 14.91 26.55
CA VAL A 33 41.02 15.58 25.52
C VAL A 33 42.48 15.62 25.94
N ILE A 34 42.73 15.92 27.22
CA ILE A 34 44.07 15.86 27.82
C ILE A 34 44.63 14.42 27.74
N ALA A 35 43.82 13.40 28.02
CA ALA A 35 44.24 12.00 27.91
C ALA A 35 44.61 11.60 26.47
N PHE A 36 43.88 12.11 25.47
CA PHE A 36 44.21 11.90 24.06
C PHE A 36 45.51 12.62 23.66
N LEU A 37 45.75 13.84 24.16
CA LEU A 37 46.98 14.58 23.91
C LEU A 37 48.20 13.88 24.56
N LYS A 38 47.97 13.21 25.70
CA LYS A 38 48.96 12.42 26.43
C LYS A 38 49.16 11.00 25.87
N SER A 39 48.38 10.61 24.87
CA SER A 39 48.53 9.33 24.18
C SER A 39 49.79 9.34 23.28
N PRO A 40 50.30 8.16 22.86
CA PRO A 40 51.49 8.07 22.01
C PRO A 40 51.40 8.91 20.73
N VAL A 41 50.19 9.04 20.18
CA VAL A 41 49.90 9.84 18.98
C VAL A 41 49.99 11.34 19.26
N GLY A 42 49.47 11.79 20.41
CA GLY A 42 49.55 13.19 20.84
C GLY A 42 50.97 13.61 21.22
N GLN A 43 51.71 12.72 21.90
CA GLN A 43 53.11 12.96 22.27
C GLN A 43 54.05 12.95 21.06
N TYR A 44 53.71 12.20 19.99
CA TYR A 44 54.45 12.21 18.72
C TYR A 44 54.22 13.48 17.91
N LEU A 45 52.99 14.01 17.93
CA LEU A 45 52.66 15.32 17.33
C LEU A 45 53.30 16.48 18.11
N ASP A 46 53.30 16.42 19.45
CA ASP A 46 53.90 17.44 20.33
C ASP A 46 55.42 17.53 20.16
N ARG A 47 56.08 16.39 19.98
CA ARG A 47 57.54 16.29 19.79
C ARG A 47 58.02 16.81 18.43
N HIS A 48 57.14 16.86 17.42
CA HIS A 48 57.43 17.36 16.08
C HIS A 48 56.32 18.28 15.56
N PRO A 49 56.31 19.58 15.97
CA PRO A 49 55.25 20.53 15.60
C PRO A 49 55.11 20.74 14.10
N PHE A 50 56.19 20.59 13.32
CA PHE A 50 56.16 20.63 11.86
C PHE A 50 55.39 19.46 11.24
N LEU A 51 55.46 18.29 11.84
CA LEU A 51 54.82 17.07 11.35
C LEU A 51 53.31 17.11 11.66
N ALA A 52 52.95 17.60 12.84
CA ALA A 52 51.57 17.92 13.21
C ALA A 52 50.93 18.95 12.25
N LEU A 53 51.65 20.05 11.98
CA LEU A 53 51.18 21.10 11.05
C LEU A 53 51.00 20.55 9.62
N THR A 54 51.95 19.74 9.14
CA THR A 54 51.89 19.12 7.81
C THR A 54 50.72 18.16 7.68
N LEU A 55 50.48 17.32 8.69
CA LEU A 55 49.31 16.42 8.73
C LEU A 55 48.00 17.20 8.79
N LEU A 56 47.92 18.27 9.58
CA LEU A 56 46.74 19.11 9.68
C LEU A 56 46.41 19.76 8.34
N VAL A 57 47.41 20.35 7.67
CA VAL A 57 47.26 20.95 6.34
C VAL A 57 46.91 19.89 5.32
N PHE A 58 47.54 18.71 5.38
CA PHE A 58 47.22 17.59 4.48
C PHE A 58 45.75 17.15 4.65
N VAL A 59 45.28 16.95 5.88
CA VAL A 59 43.89 16.60 6.17
C VAL A 59 42.94 17.72 5.74
N ALA A 60 43.27 18.98 5.99
CA ALA A 60 42.44 20.12 5.57
C ALA A 60 42.33 20.21 4.03
N VAL A 61 43.46 20.04 3.34
CA VAL A 61 43.53 20.10 1.88
C VAL A 61 42.93 18.85 1.23
N SER A 62 43.03 17.68 1.86
CA SER A 62 42.44 16.43 1.36
C SER A 62 40.96 16.29 1.71
N ALA A 63 40.50 16.90 2.80
CA ALA A 63 39.10 16.83 3.22
C ALA A 63 38.15 17.45 2.19
N VAL A 64 38.58 18.50 1.49
CA VAL A 64 37.78 19.15 0.45
C VAL A 64 37.49 18.20 -0.74
N PRO A 65 38.50 17.62 -1.42
CA PRO A 65 38.25 16.68 -2.53
C PRO A 65 37.60 15.38 -2.06
N VAL A 66 37.95 14.85 -0.89
CA VAL A 66 37.34 13.62 -0.35
C VAL A 66 35.87 13.86 0.03
N GLY A 67 35.58 14.98 0.69
CA GLY A 67 34.22 15.35 1.07
C GLY A 67 33.34 15.58 -0.15
N PHE A 68 33.85 16.28 -1.16
CA PHE A 68 33.15 16.48 -2.43
C PHE A 68 32.85 15.15 -3.14
N PHE A 69 33.82 14.23 -3.18
CA PHE A 69 33.64 12.90 -3.74
C PHE A 69 32.56 12.11 -3.00
N LEU A 70 32.60 12.06 -1.66
CA LEU A 70 31.58 11.38 -0.86
C LEU A 70 30.20 11.99 -1.06
N LEU A 71 30.10 13.31 -1.15
CA LEU A 71 28.84 14.00 -1.41
C LEU A 71 28.25 13.61 -2.77
N LEU A 72 29.08 13.57 -3.83
CA LEU A 72 28.64 13.10 -5.14
C LEU A 72 28.18 11.65 -5.10
N VAL A 73 28.92 10.76 -4.43
CA VAL A 73 28.54 9.35 -4.29
C VAL A 73 27.18 9.21 -3.61
N VAL A 74 26.96 9.93 -2.49
CA VAL A 74 25.69 9.91 -1.77
C VAL A 74 24.56 10.46 -2.64
N LEU A 75 24.80 11.57 -3.34
CA LEU A 75 23.80 12.16 -4.23
C LEU A 75 23.45 11.22 -5.38
N THR A 76 24.44 10.62 -6.04
CA THR A 76 24.24 9.65 -7.11
C THR A 76 23.50 8.41 -6.59
N PHE A 77 23.84 7.92 -5.40
CA PHE A 77 23.13 6.82 -4.77
C PHE A 77 21.66 7.16 -4.49
N LEU A 78 21.38 8.35 -3.96
CA LEU A 78 20.02 8.82 -3.71
C LEU A 78 19.21 8.92 -5.01
N VAL A 79 19.80 9.51 -6.07
CA VAL A 79 19.17 9.58 -7.40
C VAL A 79 18.92 8.18 -7.96
N ALA A 80 19.88 7.25 -7.81
CA ALA A 80 19.72 5.87 -8.25
C ALA A 80 18.60 5.14 -7.48
N LEU A 81 18.52 5.31 -6.16
CA LEU A 81 17.44 4.74 -5.34
C LEU A 81 16.06 5.26 -5.77
N VAL A 82 15.93 6.58 -5.93
CA VAL A 82 14.67 7.18 -6.41
C VAL A 82 14.35 6.66 -7.82
N GLY A 83 15.34 6.56 -8.70
CA GLY A 83 15.16 6.00 -10.04
C GLY A 83 14.66 4.56 -10.04
N VAL A 84 15.24 3.69 -9.20
CA VAL A 84 14.80 2.30 -9.05
C VAL A 84 13.39 2.23 -8.47
N LEU A 85 13.08 3.01 -7.43
CA LEU A 85 11.74 3.06 -6.84
C LEU A 85 10.67 3.51 -7.85
N LEU A 86 10.99 4.51 -8.69
CA LEU A 86 10.07 4.96 -9.74
C LEU A 86 9.89 3.90 -10.84
N LEU A 87 10.97 3.23 -11.26
CA LEU A 87 10.90 2.17 -12.27
C LEU A 87 10.12 0.96 -11.76
N GLU A 88 10.42 0.49 -10.55
CA GLU A 88 9.71 -0.61 -9.89
C GLU A 88 8.23 -0.25 -9.70
N GLY A 89 7.94 0.96 -9.20
CA GLY A 89 6.58 1.45 -9.05
C GLY A 89 5.83 1.51 -10.39
N LEU A 90 6.48 1.92 -11.48
CA LEU A 90 5.90 1.91 -12.82
C LEU A 90 5.61 0.48 -13.30
N VAL A 91 6.56 -0.44 -13.15
CA VAL A 91 6.40 -1.84 -13.55
C VAL A 91 5.26 -2.50 -12.77
N ILE A 92 5.20 -2.29 -11.46
CA ILE A 92 4.12 -2.78 -10.61
C ILE A 92 2.79 -2.14 -11.01
N SER A 93 2.76 -0.84 -11.31
CA SER A 93 1.54 -0.14 -11.73
C SER A 93 1.01 -0.67 -13.07
N VAL A 94 1.88 -0.81 -14.07
CA VAL A 94 1.51 -1.34 -15.39
C VAL A 94 1.08 -2.81 -15.27
N GLY A 95 1.82 -3.62 -14.51
CA GLY A 95 1.46 -5.01 -14.23
C GLY A 95 0.13 -5.11 -13.47
N GLY A 96 -0.08 -4.28 -12.46
CA GLY A 96 -1.30 -4.21 -11.67
C GLY A 96 -2.52 -3.79 -12.50
N LEU A 97 -2.38 -2.76 -13.34
CA LEU A 97 -3.44 -2.32 -14.26
C LEU A 97 -3.78 -3.42 -15.27
N SER A 98 -2.77 -4.12 -15.81
CA SER A 98 -2.97 -5.23 -16.73
C SER A 98 -3.71 -6.39 -16.05
N LEU A 99 -3.29 -6.77 -14.84
CA LEU A 99 -3.96 -7.79 -14.05
C LEU A 99 -5.40 -7.41 -13.71
N LEU A 100 -5.62 -6.16 -13.26
CA LEU A 100 -6.95 -5.65 -12.93
C LEU A 100 -7.85 -5.65 -14.16
N CYS A 101 -7.31 -5.30 -15.34
CA CYS A 101 -8.02 -5.39 -16.60
C CYS A 101 -8.42 -6.83 -16.94
N VAL A 102 -7.49 -7.78 -16.83
CA VAL A 102 -7.75 -9.21 -17.11
C VAL A 102 -8.77 -9.78 -16.11
N LEU A 103 -8.60 -9.51 -14.82
CA LEU A 103 -9.52 -9.93 -13.76
C LEU A 103 -10.92 -9.36 -13.98
N CYS A 104 -11.03 -8.08 -14.37
CA CYS A 104 -12.29 -7.43 -14.70
C CYS A 104 -12.96 -8.09 -15.91
N GLY A 105 -12.21 -8.32 -17.00
CA GLY A 105 -12.71 -9.00 -18.20
C GLY A 105 -13.19 -10.41 -17.90
N LEU A 106 -12.41 -11.19 -17.16
CA LEU A 106 -12.79 -12.53 -16.71
C LEU A 106 -14.03 -12.49 -15.80
N GLY A 107 -14.13 -11.50 -14.91
CA GLY A 107 -15.30 -11.29 -14.06
C GLY A 107 -16.57 -11.04 -14.89
N PHE A 108 -16.48 -10.16 -15.88
CA PHE A 108 -17.62 -9.86 -16.76
C PHE A 108 -18.05 -11.09 -17.58
N VAL A 109 -17.08 -11.83 -18.14
CA VAL A 109 -17.35 -13.08 -18.87
C VAL A 109 -17.99 -14.10 -17.93
N SER A 110 -17.48 -14.26 -16.72
CA SER A 110 -18.02 -15.17 -15.70
C SER A 110 -19.46 -14.84 -15.35
N VAL A 111 -19.78 -13.56 -15.08
CA VAL A 111 -21.15 -13.10 -14.81
C VAL A 111 -22.06 -13.37 -16.00
N THR A 112 -21.59 -13.11 -17.22
CA THR A 112 -22.36 -13.35 -18.44
C THR A 112 -22.68 -14.84 -18.62
N VAL A 113 -21.69 -15.72 -18.49
CA VAL A 113 -21.87 -17.17 -18.61
C VAL A 113 -22.78 -17.70 -17.50
N SER A 114 -22.58 -17.26 -16.26
CA SER A 114 -23.44 -17.61 -15.12
C SER A 114 -24.89 -17.16 -15.35
N GLY A 115 -25.09 -15.94 -15.85
CA GLY A 115 -26.41 -15.42 -16.20
C GLY A 115 -27.10 -16.24 -17.30
N ILE A 116 -26.38 -16.59 -18.37
CA ILE A 116 -26.91 -17.45 -19.44
C ILE A 116 -27.28 -18.83 -18.89
N LEU A 117 -26.43 -19.43 -18.05
CA LEU A 117 -26.71 -20.72 -17.41
C LEU A 117 -27.95 -20.65 -16.50
N MET A 118 -28.11 -19.59 -15.72
CA MET A 118 -29.27 -19.38 -14.85
C MET A 118 -30.57 -19.23 -15.65
N VAL A 119 -30.57 -18.39 -16.70
CA VAL A 119 -31.74 -18.19 -17.56
C VAL A 119 -32.09 -19.47 -18.32
N SER A 120 -31.09 -20.14 -18.90
CA SER A 120 -31.31 -21.40 -19.59
C SER A 120 -31.82 -22.49 -18.64
N TYR A 121 -31.29 -22.58 -17.42
CA TYR A 121 -31.80 -23.50 -16.39
C TYR A 121 -33.27 -23.20 -16.05
N MET A 122 -33.65 -21.93 -15.86
CA MET A 122 -35.04 -21.54 -15.58
C MET A 122 -35.97 -21.89 -16.75
N VAL A 123 -35.56 -21.61 -17.99
CA VAL A 123 -36.34 -21.92 -19.21
C VAL A 123 -36.51 -23.43 -19.37
N VAL A 124 -35.43 -24.20 -19.23
CA VAL A 124 -35.47 -25.67 -19.31
C VAL A 124 -36.33 -26.25 -18.20
N SER A 125 -36.18 -25.77 -16.96
CA SER A 125 -37.01 -26.20 -15.83
C SER A 125 -38.49 -25.89 -16.06
N SER A 126 -38.81 -24.73 -16.64
CA SER A 126 -40.18 -24.34 -16.99
C SER A 126 -40.75 -25.21 -18.12
N LEU A 127 -39.94 -25.52 -19.13
CA LEU A 127 -40.33 -26.36 -20.26
C LEU A 127 -40.55 -27.82 -19.82
N ILE A 128 -39.68 -28.35 -18.96
CA ILE A 128 -39.83 -29.65 -18.33
C ILE A 128 -41.09 -29.65 -17.45
N ASN A 129 -41.33 -28.63 -16.63
CA ASN A 129 -42.53 -28.55 -15.80
C ASN A 129 -43.82 -28.40 -16.63
N TYR A 130 -43.76 -27.83 -17.82
CA TYR A 130 -44.88 -27.80 -18.77
C TYR A 130 -45.11 -29.16 -19.43
N TRP A 131 -44.04 -29.86 -19.84
CA TRP A 131 -44.14 -31.19 -20.44
C TRP A 131 -44.52 -32.30 -19.44
N PHE A 132 -44.00 -32.22 -18.22
CA PHE A 132 -44.32 -33.10 -17.10
C PHE A 132 -45.51 -32.62 -16.28
N SER A 133 -46.06 -31.44 -16.56
CA SER A 133 -47.38 -31.07 -16.06
C SER A 133 -48.36 -32.12 -16.57
N PRO A 134 -49.08 -32.82 -15.69
CA PRO A 134 -50.14 -33.72 -16.12
C PRO A 134 -51.08 -32.89 -17.00
N ARG A 135 -51.37 -33.37 -18.21
CA ARG A 135 -52.47 -32.85 -19.03
C ARG A 135 -53.62 -32.53 -18.06
N PRO A 136 -54.16 -31.30 -18.01
CA PRO A 136 -55.41 -31.08 -17.30
C PRO A 136 -56.42 -31.87 -18.11
N LEU A 137 -56.65 -33.12 -17.69
CA LEU A 137 -57.83 -33.86 -18.08
C LEU A 137 -58.97 -32.92 -17.77
N MET A 138 -59.62 -32.53 -18.85
CA MET A 138 -60.90 -31.87 -18.93
C MET A 138 -61.84 -32.53 -17.92
N GLN A 139 -61.80 -32.09 -16.66
CA GLN A 139 -62.81 -32.44 -15.68
C GLN A 139 -63.87 -31.36 -15.76
N GLN A 140 -64.73 -31.52 -16.77
CA GLN A 140 -66.10 -31.03 -16.74
C GLN A 140 -66.66 -31.30 -15.34
N ASN A 141 -67.01 -30.24 -14.63
CA ASN A 141 -68.20 -30.25 -13.78
C ASN A 141 -69.36 -29.92 -14.74
N PRO A 142 -70.57 -30.53 -14.73
CA PRO A 142 -71.31 -31.05 -13.57
C PRO A 142 -72.19 -32.32 -13.80
N SER A 143 -72.29 -33.22 -12.82
CA SER A 143 -73.42 -34.16 -12.63
C SER A 143 -73.32 -34.71 -11.21
N GLY A 144 -74.30 -34.60 -10.31
CA GLY A 144 -75.67 -35.08 -10.49
C GLY A 144 -75.69 -36.57 -10.18
N GLU A 145 -76.42 -37.00 -9.15
CA GLU A 145 -76.86 -38.39 -8.90
C GLU A 145 -75.88 -39.33 -8.15
N CYS A 146 -75.75 -39.15 -6.83
CA CYS A 146 -75.42 -40.23 -5.89
C CYS A 146 -76.02 -39.99 -4.49
N GLN A 147 -77.34 -39.76 -4.46
CA GLN A 147 -78.19 -40.00 -3.29
C GLN A 147 -79.51 -40.61 -3.76
N LEU A 148 -79.42 -41.83 -4.28
CA LEU A 148 -80.58 -42.69 -4.54
C LEU A 148 -80.19 -44.13 -4.15
N ALA A 149 -79.83 -44.28 -2.88
CA ALA A 149 -79.66 -45.56 -2.20
C ALA A 149 -80.62 -45.61 -1.00
N MET A 150 -81.91 -45.35 -1.26
CA MET A 150 -82.98 -45.79 -0.38
C MET A 150 -84.14 -46.31 -1.21
N LYS A 151 -84.04 -47.61 -1.51
CA LYS A 151 -85.17 -48.55 -1.56
C LYS A 151 -86.35 -48.14 -2.45
N SER A 152 -86.21 -48.36 -3.75
CA SER A 152 -87.33 -48.76 -4.61
C SER A 152 -87.04 -50.17 -5.09
N THR A 153 -87.53 -51.15 -4.34
CA THR A 153 -87.76 -52.49 -4.85
C THR A 153 -89.26 -52.72 -4.81
N ASP A 154 -89.73 -52.96 -6.02
CA ASP A 154 -90.81 -53.86 -6.37
C ASP A 154 -92.22 -53.28 -6.49
N PHE A 155 -92.67 -53.48 -7.72
CA PHE A 155 -93.94 -53.17 -8.31
C PHE A 155 -94.94 -54.29 -7.94
N GLU A 156 -96.21 -54.07 -8.28
CA GLU A 156 -97.29 -55.06 -8.32
C GLU A 156 -97.96 -55.45 -7.01
N GLY A 157 -99.22 -55.02 -6.90
CA GLY A 157 -100.07 -55.25 -5.75
C GLY A 157 -100.63 -56.65 -5.68
N LEU A 158 -101.20 -56.99 -4.53
CA LEU A 158 -102.24 -58.00 -4.40
C LEU A 158 -102.81 -57.90 -2.97
N TYR A 159 -104.12 -57.65 -2.88
CA TYR A 159 -105.06 -58.14 -1.86
C TYR A 159 -104.91 -57.81 -0.36
N GLN A 160 -106.10 -57.54 0.19
CA GLN A 160 -106.66 -58.03 1.46
C GLN A 160 -106.59 -57.15 2.73
N GLU A 161 -107.83 -56.86 3.16
CA GLU A 161 -108.37 -56.53 4.50
C GLU A 161 -108.19 -55.11 5.06
#